data_AF-A0A524E9A0-F1
#
_entry.id   AF-A0A524E9A0-F1
#
_cell.length_a   1.000
_cell.length_b   1.000
_cell.length_c   1.000
_cell.angle_alpha   90.00
_cell.angle_beta   90.00
_cell.angle_gamma   90.00
#
_symmetry.space_group_name_H-M   'P 1'
#
loop_
_entity.id
_entity.type
_entity.pdbx_description
1 polymer ?
#
loop_
_entity_poly.entity_id
_entity_poly.type
_entity_poly.pdbx_seq_one_letter_code
_entity_poly.pdbx_strand_id
1 'polypeptide(L)'
;MKKCPYCNNPIEEHWPYCHHCNKPLIVNVRKQDHFTNEQFHDDNINYNFNYSYSNHEHEVNRSFYDLKLNTDEQFEVKIQKIDDTIDKYIKSGEPIGLLLFEKASLYYLKKNYNLALNTLENALNNFQAVDDILNIAISHNEMGLIQEDLGFYDNSIYHFEKSIELLTGLNDVNKLIKVSNNIANVYYLIKDIEHSYEYYNKALKMTIEANLISEEIKTSSNLVDILFNLKDYDKIDKILRRNLEYFRQIGDPYGIIITLTKIGKLNYLIGPDKFNFSLKFLLEALEMVNRIKINEKFSYENKAKLEW
;
A
#
# COMPACT_ATOMS: atom_id res chain seq x y z
N MET A 1 -17.63 -2.40 29.66
CA MET A 1 -17.01 -2.84 28.39
C MET A 1 -18.04 -2.71 27.27
N LYS A 2 -17.77 -1.87 26.26
CA LYS A 2 -18.57 -1.87 25.03
C LYS A 2 -18.33 -3.18 24.28
N LYS A 3 -19.32 -3.65 23.52
CA LYS A 3 -19.25 -4.88 22.71
C LYS A 3 -19.44 -4.55 21.23
N CYS A 4 -18.72 -5.25 20.32
CA CYS A 4 -18.83 -5.03 18.87
C CYS A 4 -20.28 -5.29 18.46
N PRO A 5 -20.96 -4.34 17.78
CA PRO A 5 -22.35 -4.54 17.36
C PRO A 5 -22.49 -5.64 16.31
N TYR A 6 -21.38 -6.13 15.75
CA TYR A 6 -21.35 -7.16 14.72
C TYR A 6 -20.96 -8.56 15.22
N CYS A 7 -20.10 -8.69 16.25
CA CYS A 7 -19.65 -9.99 16.76
C CYS A 7 -19.84 -10.17 18.26
N ASN A 8 -20.32 -9.15 18.97
CA ASN A 8 -20.60 -9.19 20.41
C ASN A 8 -19.36 -9.43 21.32
N ASN A 9 -18.15 -9.42 20.77
CA ASN A 9 -16.91 -9.46 21.56
C ASN A 9 -16.62 -8.10 22.21
N PRO A 10 -15.87 -8.06 23.33
CA PRO A 10 -15.46 -6.82 23.97
C PRO A 10 -14.69 -5.91 23.00
N ILE A 11 -14.80 -4.60 23.20
CA ILE A 11 -14.05 -3.63 22.42
C ILE A 11 -13.36 -2.61 23.31
N GLU A 12 -12.17 -2.22 22.88
CA GLU A 12 -11.38 -1.14 23.46
C GLU A 12 -11.84 0.20 22.87
N GLU A 13 -12.04 1.22 23.72
CA GLU A 13 -12.70 2.48 23.31
C GLU A 13 -11.86 3.37 22.38
N HIS A 14 -10.55 3.14 22.29
CA HIS A 14 -9.62 3.97 21.54
C HIS A 14 -9.58 3.64 20.04
N TRP A 15 -10.16 2.50 19.64
CA TRP A 15 -10.02 1.99 18.29
C TRP A 15 -11.25 2.31 17.43
N PRO A 16 -11.07 2.77 16.17
CA PRO A 16 -12.18 3.09 15.28
C PRO A 16 -12.86 1.84 14.68
N TYR A 17 -12.37 0.63 14.98
CA TYR A 17 -12.89 -0.66 14.52
C TYR A 17 -12.72 -1.71 15.62
N CYS A 18 -13.42 -2.85 15.52
CA CYS A 18 -13.28 -3.93 16.50
C CYS A 18 -12.29 -5.00 16.04
N HIS A 19 -11.27 -5.26 16.84
CA HIS A 19 -10.23 -6.27 16.61
C HIS A 19 -10.73 -7.72 16.39
N HIS A 20 -11.96 -8.05 16.81
CA HIS A 20 -12.51 -9.40 16.64
C HIS A 20 -13.31 -9.57 15.35
N CYS A 21 -13.98 -8.52 14.90
CA CYS A 21 -14.90 -8.55 13.75
C CYS A 21 -14.41 -7.70 12.57
N ASN A 22 -13.39 -6.88 12.80
CA ASN A 22 -12.76 -5.89 11.92
C ASN A 22 -13.75 -4.99 11.18
N LYS A 23 -14.91 -4.77 11.80
CA LYS A 23 -15.90 -3.81 11.32
C LYS A 23 -15.72 -2.48 12.03
N PRO A 24 -15.89 -1.36 11.31
CA PRO A 24 -15.80 -0.03 11.89
C PRO A 24 -16.82 0.09 13.02
N LEU A 25 -16.34 0.53 14.19
CA LEU A 25 -17.20 0.84 15.30
C LEU A 25 -17.78 2.20 14.99
N ILE A 26 -19.02 2.24 14.48
CA ILE A 26 -19.70 3.50 14.16
C ILE A 26 -19.78 4.35 15.43
N VAL A 27 -18.83 5.27 15.60
CA VAL A 27 -18.83 6.27 16.66
C VAL A 27 -19.73 7.43 16.20
N ASN A 28 -21.00 7.37 16.63
CA ASN A 28 -21.98 8.45 16.57
C ASN A 28 -22.28 9.07 15.19
N VAL A 29 -23.16 8.43 14.42
CA VAL A 29 -24.13 9.22 13.64
C VAL A 29 -25.09 9.81 14.66
N ARG A 30 -25.01 11.13 14.91
CA ARG A 30 -25.95 11.83 15.80
C ARG A 30 -27.37 11.50 15.36
N LYS A 31 -28.12 10.84 16.25
CA LYS A 31 -29.56 10.62 16.07
C LYS A 31 -30.26 11.98 15.98
N GLN A 32 -31.20 12.05 15.06
CA GLN A 32 -32.12 13.14 14.76
C GLN A 32 -32.58 13.89 16.01
N ASP A 33 -32.15 15.14 16.14
CA ASP A 33 -32.92 16.16 16.86
C ASP A 33 -33.38 17.19 15.84
N HIS A 34 -34.67 17.48 15.88
CA HIS A 34 -35.40 18.38 15.01
C HIS A 34 -34.74 19.76 14.93
N PHE A 35 -34.31 20.16 13.73
CA PHE A 35 -34.00 21.56 13.43
C PHE A 35 -34.93 22.06 12.33
N THR A 36 -35.80 22.97 12.77
CA THR A 36 -36.45 24.01 11.99
C THR A 36 -35.41 24.80 11.19
N ASN A 37 -35.81 25.24 9.99
CA ASN A 37 -35.10 26.19 9.14
C ASN A 37 -34.40 27.29 9.94
N GLU A 38 -33.07 27.40 9.83
CA GLU A 38 -32.33 28.63 9.55
C GLU A 38 -30.80 28.39 9.52
N GLN A 39 -30.18 28.87 8.44
CA GLN A 39 -28.75 29.16 8.23
C GLN A 39 -27.71 28.08 8.58
N PHE A 40 -27.35 27.27 7.58
CA PHE A 40 -26.04 26.58 7.54
C PHE A 40 -25.07 27.38 6.68
N HIS A 41 -24.08 28.01 7.32
CA HIS A 41 -22.81 28.33 6.70
C HIS A 41 -22.01 27.02 6.58
N ASP A 42 -21.57 26.76 5.37
CA ASP A 42 -20.86 25.58 4.89
C ASP A 42 -19.37 25.69 5.25
N ASP A 43 -18.86 24.78 6.08
CA ASP A 43 -17.42 24.60 6.35
C ASP A 43 -17.17 23.17 6.83
N ASN A 44 -17.07 22.22 5.88
CA ASN A 44 -16.18 21.04 5.89
C ASN A 44 -16.62 20.04 4.82
N ILE A 45 -16.42 20.39 3.55
CA ILE A 45 -16.40 19.40 2.48
C ILE A 45 -14.98 18.83 2.42
N ASN A 46 -14.78 17.71 3.12
CA ASN A 46 -13.52 16.99 3.13
C ASN A 46 -13.39 16.20 1.82
N TYR A 47 -12.84 16.82 0.77
CA TYR A 47 -12.52 16.14 -0.47
C TYR A 47 -11.36 15.15 -0.23
N ASN A 48 -11.69 13.88 -0.02
CA ASN A 48 -10.73 12.78 0.06
C ASN A 48 -10.09 12.51 -1.31
N PHE A 49 -9.09 13.32 -1.67
CA PHE A 49 -8.14 12.99 -2.74
C PHE A 49 -7.01 12.14 -2.15
N ASN A 50 -7.27 10.85 -1.91
CA ASN A 50 -6.25 9.88 -1.55
C ASN A 50 -5.58 9.35 -2.82
N TYR A 51 -4.60 10.12 -3.32
CA TYR A 51 -3.69 9.66 -4.37
C TYR A 51 -2.34 9.31 -3.73
N SER A 52 -2.30 8.21 -2.96
CA SER A 52 -1.02 7.66 -2.52
C SER A 52 -0.28 7.10 -3.74
N TYR A 53 1.05 7.21 -3.76
CA TYR A 53 1.87 6.41 -4.68
C TYR A 53 1.98 5.01 -4.04
N SER A 54 0.82 4.39 -3.77
CA SER A 54 0.73 3.05 -3.25
C SER A 54 0.92 2.09 -4.41
N ASN A 55 2.17 1.78 -4.70
CA ASN A 55 2.47 0.47 -5.24
C ASN A 55 2.62 -0.44 -4.01
N HIS A 56 1.60 -1.20 -3.65
CA HIS A 56 1.79 -2.40 -2.84
C HIS A 56 2.68 -3.33 -3.65
N GLU A 57 4.00 -3.14 -3.53
CA GLU A 57 4.98 -3.95 -4.25
C GLU A 57 5.21 -5.24 -3.47
N HIS A 58 4.34 -6.23 -3.71
CA HIS A 58 4.64 -7.63 -3.42
C HIS A 58 6.03 -7.97 -3.99
N GLU A 59 6.89 -8.67 -3.26
CA GLU A 59 8.30 -8.85 -3.66
C GLU A 59 8.48 -9.61 -4.98
N VAL A 60 7.41 -10.24 -5.44
CA VAL A 60 7.23 -10.87 -6.76
C VAL A 60 7.35 -9.87 -7.94
N ASN A 61 7.49 -8.57 -7.66
CA ASN A 61 7.39 -7.46 -8.62
C ASN A 61 8.49 -7.27 -9.68
N ARG A 62 9.42 -8.22 -9.90
CA ARG A 62 10.42 -8.04 -10.97
C ARG A 62 10.47 -9.11 -12.07
N SER A 63 9.86 -10.28 -11.89
CA SER A 63 9.92 -11.31 -12.93
C SER A 63 8.62 -12.06 -13.22
N PHE A 64 7.56 -11.88 -12.44
CA PHE A 64 6.40 -12.79 -12.49
C PHE A 64 5.04 -12.13 -12.76
N TYR A 65 4.94 -10.80 -12.85
CA TYR A 65 3.88 -10.19 -13.66
C TYR A 65 4.19 -10.44 -15.13
N ASP A 66 4.06 -11.69 -15.54
CA ASP A 66 3.65 -11.97 -16.90
C ASP A 66 2.29 -11.29 -17.04
N LEU A 67 2.29 -10.06 -17.56
CA LEU A 67 1.12 -9.30 -18.06
C LEU A 67 0.36 -10.06 -19.18
N LYS A 68 0.53 -11.39 -19.25
CA LYS A 68 -0.02 -12.34 -20.20
C LYS A 68 -1.06 -13.27 -19.57
N LEU A 69 -1.15 -13.36 -18.25
CA LEU A 69 -2.21 -14.13 -17.58
C LEU A 69 -3.48 -13.26 -17.51
N ASN A 70 -4.31 -13.38 -18.54
CA ASN A 70 -5.52 -12.58 -18.72
C ASN A 70 -6.81 -13.38 -18.48
N THR A 71 -6.72 -14.71 -18.29
CA THR A 71 -7.90 -15.56 -18.07
C THR A 71 -7.71 -16.51 -16.89
N ASP A 72 -8.83 -16.82 -16.22
CA ASP A 72 -8.86 -17.79 -15.12
C ASP A 72 -8.25 -19.15 -15.50
N GLU A 73 -8.46 -19.58 -16.74
CA GLU A 73 -7.89 -20.82 -17.28
C GLU A 73 -6.36 -20.81 -17.30
N GLN A 74 -5.73 -19.69 -17.67
CA GLN A 74 -4.28 -19.59 -17.70
C GLN A 74 -3.68 -19.66 -16.28
N PHE A 75 -4.39 -19.11 -15.28
CA PHE A 75 -4.00 -19.28 -13.88
C PHE A 75 -4.12 -20.73 -13.42
N GLU A 76 -5.23 -21.41 -13.73
CA GLU A 76 -5.42 -22.83 -13.35
C GLU A 76 -4.37 -23.74 -13.98
N VAL A 77 -4.04 -23.54 -15.27
CA VAL A 77 -2.97 -24.28 -15.94
C VAL A 77 -1.63 -24.08 -15.25
N LYS A 78 -1.32 -22.86 -14.79
CA LYS A 78 -0.08 -22.57 -14.09
C LYS A 78 -0.05 -23.20 -12.70
N ILE A 79 -1.16 -23.12 -11.95
CA ILE A 79 -1.31 -23.74 -10.63
C ILE A 79 -1.16 -25.27 -10.75
N GLN A 80 -1.79 -25.90 -11.74
CA GLN A 80 -1.66 -27.35 -11.96
C GLN A 80 -0.21 -27.76 -12.25
N LYS A 81 0.53 -27.00 -13.06
CA LYS A 81 1.95 -27.27 -13.31
C LYS A 81 2.81 -27.17 -12.05
N ILE A 82 2.48 -26.22 -11.17
CA ILE A 82 3.16 -26.09 -9.87
C ILE A 82 2.85 -27.33 -9.01
N ASP A 83 1.59 -27.77 -8.95
CA ASP A 83 1.19 -28.95 -8.20
C ASP A 83 1.87 -30.23 -8.70
N ASP A 84 1.93 -30.44 -10.01
CA ASP A 84 2.65 -31.58 -10.61
C ASP A 84 4.16 -31.55 -10.24
N THR A 85 4.74 -30.35 -10.13
CA THR A 85 6.15 -30.18 -9.74
C THR A 85 6.35 -30.43 -8.25
N ILE A 86 5.44 -29.97 -7.40
CA ILE A 86 5.44 -30.23 -5.95
C ILE A 86 5.38 -31.74 -5.70
N ASP A 87 4.49 -32.47 -6.40
CA ASP A 87 4.37 -33.93 -6.27
C ASP A 87 5.66 -34.66 -6.64
N LYS A 88 6.38 -34.16 -7.63
CA LYS A 88 7.70 -34.69 -8.01
C LYS A 88 8.74 -34.42 -6.92
N TYR A 89 8.76 -33.20 -6.38
CA TYR A 89 9.75 -32.76 -5.39
C TYR A 89 9.56 -33.44 -4.04
N ILE A 90 8.32 -33.67 -3.62
CA ILE A 90 8.00 -34.46 -2.43
C ILE A 90 8.58 -35.88 -2.57
N LYS A 91 8.51 -36.49 -3.76
CA LYS A 91 9.07 -37.84 -4.01
C LYS A 91 10.60 -37.85 -4.02
N SER A 92 11.24 -36.77 -4.48
CA SER A 92 12.71 -36.64 -4.48
C SER A 92 13.30 -36.06 -3.19
N GLY A 93 12.46 -35.60 -2.26
CA GLY A 93 12.89 -34.96 -1.02
C GLY A 93 13.44 -33.54 -1.21
N GLU A 94 13.06 -32.86 -2.29
CA GLU A 94 13.49 -31.49 -2.60
C GLU A 94 12.61 -30.45 -1.87
N PRO A 95 13.15 -29.29 -1.47
CA PRO A 95 12.36 -28.23 -0.85
C PRO A 95 11.29 -27.67 -1.80
N ILE A 96 10.06 -27.54 -1.32
CA ILE A 96 8.91 -27.04 -2.10
C ILE A 96 8.47 -25.62 -1.70
N GLY A 97 9.13 -24.99 -0.74
CA GLY A 97 8.73 -23.67 -0.20
C GLY A 97 8.54 -22.60 -1.27
N LEU A 98 9.49 -22.48 -2.22
CA LEU A 98 9.41 -21.50 -3.31
C LEU A 98 8.23 -21.78 -4.27
N LEU A 99 7.92 -23.05 -4.54
CA LEU A 99 6.79 -23.44 -5.39
C LEU A 99 5.46 -23.10 -4.72
N LEU A 100 5.34 -23.38 -3.43
CA LEU A 100 4.18 -23.00 -2.63
C LEU A 100 4.01 -21.48 -2.58
N PHE A 101 5.10 -20.75 -2.39
CA PHE A 101 5.10 -19.29 -2.41
C PHE A 101 4.62 -18.73 -3.76
N GLU A 102 5.10 -19.28 -4.88
CA GLU A 102 4.63 -18.90 -6.22
C GLU A 102 3.13 -19.20 -6.39
N LYS A 103 2.67 -20.39 -5.98
CA LYS A 103 1.25 -20.77 -6.04
C LYS A 103 0.38 -19.83 -5.20
N ALA A 104 0.84 -19.40 -4.03
CA ALA A 104 0.11 -18.46 -3.19
C ALA A 104 -0.05 -17.09 -3.87
N SER A 105 1.00 -16.61 -4.55
CA SER A 105 0.92 -15.37 -5.34
C SER A 105 -0.13 -15.46 -6.45
N LEU A 106 -0.26 -16.61 -7.12
CA LEU A 106 -1.33 -16.83 -8.11
C LEU A 106 -2.73 -16.79 -7.47
N TYR A 107 -2.92 -17.41 -6.31
CA TYR A 107 -4.20 -17.31 -5.59
C TYR A 107 -4.53 -15.89 -5.15
N TYR A 108 -3.52 -15.12 -4.73
CA TYR A 108 -3.68 -13.70 -4.42
C TYR A 108 -4.15 -12.90 -5.64
N LEU A 109 -3.55 -13.12 -6.81
CA LEU A 109 -3.94 -12.46 -8.07
C LEU A 109 -5.38 -12.83 -8.48
N LYS A 110 -5.80 -14.07 -8.22
CA LYS A 110 -7.19 -14.52 -8.38
C LYS A 110 -8.15 -14.00 -7.30
N LYS A 111 -7.65 -13.18 -6.36
CA LYS A 111 -8.40 -12.66 -5.20
C LYS A 111 -8.96 -13.77 -4.30
N ASN A 112 -8.35 -14.96 -4.34
CA ASN A 112 -8.65 -16.06 -3.42
C ASN A 112 -7.72 -15.99 -2.21
N TYR A 113 -7.96 -14.99 -1.35
CA TYR A 113 -7.10 -14.68 -0.22
C TYR A 113 -6.97 -15.82 0.80
N ASN A 114 -8.03 -16.61 1.01
CA ASN A 114 -7.99 -17.76 1.92
C ASN A 114 -7.02 -18.85 1.42
N LEU A 115 -7.08 -19.21 0.13
CA LEU A 115 -6.13 -20.16 -0.43
C LEU A 115 -4.71 -19.59 -0.46
N ALA A 116 -4.56 -18.28 -0.74
CA ALA A 116 -3.26 -17.62 -0.73
C ALA A 116 -2.61 -17.69 0.67
N LEU A 117 -3.32 -17.33 1.74
CA LEU A 117 -2.83 -17.40 3.12
C LEU A 117 -2.49 -18.83 3.54
N ASN A 118 -3.38 -19.78 3.33
CA ASN A 118 -3.12 -21.20 3.66
C ASN A 118 -1.89 -21.74 2.91
N THR A 119 -1.70 -21.32 1.65
CA THR A 119 -0.54 -21.75 0.86
C THR A 119 0.76 -21.06 1.33
N LEU A 120 0.70 -19.79 1.74
CA LEU A 120 1.83 -19.08 2.36
C LEU A 120 2.22 -19.70 3.71
N GLU A 121 1.27 -20.14 4.52
CA GLU A 121 1.58 -20.85 5.77
C GLU A 121 2.33 -22.16 5.50
N ASN A 122 1.92 -22.91 4.46
CA ASN A 122 2.64 -24.10 4.04
C ASN A 122 4.05 -23.76 3.52
N ALA A 123 4.21 -22.67 2.76
CA ALA A 123 5.52 -22.19 2.31
C ALA A 123 6.41 -21.81 3.50
N LEU A 124 5.86 -21.07 4.47
CA LEU A 124 6.53 -20.64 5.70
C LEU A 124 7.07 -21.84 6.49
N ASN A 125 6.25 -22.89 6.69
CA ASN A 125 6.68 -24.11 7.36
C ASN A 125 7.84 -24.80 6.63
N ASN A 126 7.84 -24.79 5.30
CA ASN A 126 8.93 -25.35 4.49
C ASN A 126 10.21 -24.53 4.64
N PHE A 127 10.12 -23.19 4.61
CA PHE A 127 11.29 -22.32 4.81
C PHE A 127 11.86 -22.44 6.22
N GLN A 128 11.01 -22.57 7.24
CA GLN A 128 11.42 -22.84 8.63
C GLN A 128 12.16 -24.17 8.77
N ALA A 129 11.71 -25.23 8.07
CA ALA A 129 12.36 -26.54 8.15
C ALA A 129 13.79 -26.56 7.58
N VAL A 130 14.16 -25.57 6.76
CA VAL A 130 15.50 -25.43 6.17
C VAL A 130 16.23 -24.17 6.63
N ASP A 131 15.72 -23.50 7.67
CA ASP A 131 16.27 -22.25 8.23
C ASP A 131 16.47 -21.13 7.19
N ASP A 132 15.59 -21.04 6.19
CA ASP A 132 15.63 -19.98 5.16
C ASP A 132 15.00 -18.69 5.70
N ILE A 133 15.76 -17.98 6.54
CA ILE A 133 15.35 -16.76 7.22
C ILE A 133 14.85 -15.68 6.25
N LEU A 134 15.45 -15.60 5.05
CA LEU A 134 15.05 -14.63 4.05
C LEU A 134 13.63 -14.93 3.57
N ASN A 135 13.34 -16.15 3.12
CA ASN A 135 12.03 -16.49 2.61
C ASN A 135 10.95 -16.57 3.71
N ILE A 136 11.34 -16.82 4.96
CA ILE A 136 10.46 -16.64 6.14
C ILE A 136 10.02 -15.17 6.24
N ALA A 137 10.97 -14.24 6.20
CA ALA A 137 10.68 -12.82 6.30
C ALA A 137 9.81 -12.31 5.14
N ILE A 138 10.08 -12.77 3.92
CA ILE A 138 9.28 -12.44 2.74
C ILE A 138 7.86 -12.99 2.87
N SER A 139 7.70 -14.24 3.32
CA SER A 139 6.38 -14.85 3.56
C SER A 139 5.56 -14.04 4.57
N HIS A 140 6.19 -13.57 5.64
CA HIS A 140 5.55 -12.65 6.59
C HIS A 140 5.10 -11.35 5.92
N ASN A 141 5.93 -10.71 5.10
CA ASN A 141 5.52 -9.49 4.37
C ASN A 141 4.31 -9.75 3.45
N GLU A 142 4.30 -10.86 2.70
CA GLU A 142 3.19 -11.22 1.82
C GLU A 142 1.89 -11.48 2.60
N MET A 143 1.97 -12.22 3.72
CA MET A 143 0.83 -12.42 4.60
C MET A 143 0.32 -11.07 5.14
N GLY A 144 1.23 -10.16 5.51
CA GLY A 144 0.88 -8.82 5.96
C GLY A 144 0.08 -8.02 4.93
N LEU A 145 0.51 -8.04 3.67
CA LEU A 145 -0.20 -7.39 2.56
C LEU A 145 -1.59 -8.00 2.31
N ILE A 146 -1.72 -9.33 2.36
CA ILE A 146 -3.04 -9.98 2.19
C ILE A 146 -3.98 -9.63 3.34
N GLN A 147 -3.47 -9.56 4.57
CA GLN A 147 -4.25 -9.16 5.74
C GLN A 147 -4.68 -7.69 5.65
N GLU A 148 -3.82 -6.80 5.14
CA GLU A 148 -4.17 -5.40 4.83
C GLU A 148 -5.32 -5.32 3.83
N ASP A 149 -5.23 -6.06 2.71
CA ASP A 149 -6.27 -6.12 1.68
C ASP A 149 -7.62 -6.65 2.20
N LEU A 150 -7.58 -7.53 3.21
CA LEU A 150 -8.76 -8.05 3.91
C LEU A 150 -9.29 -7.10 4.99
N GLY A 151 -8.58 -6.01 5.31
CA GLY A 151 -8.91 -5.08 6.40
C GLY A 151 -8.56 -5.61 7.79
N PHE A 152 -7.75 -6.65 7.89
CA PHE A 152 -7.27 -7.25 9.13
C PHE A 152 -5.97 -6.60 9.59
N TYR A 153 -6.07 -5.32 9.97
CA TYR A 153 -4.91 -4.46 10.20
C TYR A 153 -4.00 -4.91 11.35
N ASP A 154 -4.52 -5.46 12.45
CA ASP A 154 -3.66 -5.99 13.53
C ASP A 154 -2.80 -7.17 13.08
N ASN A 155 -3.40 -8.10 12.33
CA ASN A 155 -2.67 -9.23 11.75
C ASN A 155 -1.63 -8.73 10.74
N SER A 156 -1.99 -7.73 9.93
CA SER A 156 -1.09 -7.10 8.98
C SER A 156 0.15 -6.50 9.67
N ILE A 157 -0.06 -5.71 10.73
CA ILE A 157 1.00 -5.14 11.57
C ILE A 157 1.87 -6.26 12.15
N TYR A 158 1.27 -7.28 12.78
CA TYR A 158 2.01 -8.41 13.34
C TYR A 158 2.94 -9.08 12.32
N HIS A 159 2.42 -9.35 11.11
CA HIS A 159 3.19 -9.96 10.05
C HIS A 159 4.30 -9.04 9.53
N PHE A 160 4.05 -7.74 9.38
CA PHE A 160 5.09 -6.79 8.98
C PHE A 160 6.18 -6.61 10.04
N GLU A 161 5.82 -6.56 11.33
CA GLU A 161 6.80 -6.49 12.43
C GLU A 161 7.72 -7.73 12.44
N LYS A 162 7.15 -8.93 12.24
CA LYS A 162 7.92 -10.16 12.12
C LYS A 162 8.89 -10.13 10.94
N SER A 163 8.43 -9.63 9.79
CA SER A 163 9.30 -9.47 8.62
C SER A 163 10.42 -8.46 8.87
N ILE A 164 10.12 -7.31 9.50
CA ILE A 164 11.09 -6.27 9.89
C ILE A 164 12.15 -6.84 10.85
N GLU A 165 11.76 -7.60 11.86
CA GLU A 165 12.65 -8.24 12.84
C GLU A 165 13.70 -9.11 12.12
N LEU A 166 13.23 -10.00 11.23
CA LEU A 166 14.08 -10.93 10.49
C LEU A 166 14.99 -10.22 9.48
N LEU A 167 14.44 -9.27 8.69
CA LEU A 167 15.22 -8.52 7.70
C LEU A 167 16.28 -7.62 8.34
N THR A 168 16.00 -7.11 9.55
CA THR A 168 17.00 -6.36 10.34
C THR A 168 18.19 -7.26 10.68
N GLY A 169 17.95 -8.51 11.06
CA GLY A 169 19.03 -9.49 11.30
C GLY A 169 19.83 -9.86 10.06
N LEU A 170 19.21 -9.81 8.88
CA LEU A 170 19.85 -10.11 7.59
C LEU A 170 20.60 -8.92 6.96
N ASN A 171 20.42 -7.70 7.49
CA ASN A 171 20.90 -6.46 6.89
C ASN A 171 20.43 -6.23 5.43
N ASP A 172 19.26 -6.76 5.05
CA ASP A 172 18.66 -6.48 3.73
C ASP A 172 17.91 -5.15 3.76
N VAL A 173 18.65 -4.07 3.58
CA VAL A 173 18.16 -2.68 3.66
C VAL A 173 17.02 -2.43 2.66
N ASN A 174 17.12 -2.98 1.44
CA ASN A 174 16.11 -2.77 0.40
C ASN A 174 14.75 -3.33 0.80
N LYS A 175 14.71 -4.59 1.27
CA LYS A 175 13.45 -5.20 1.72
C LYS A 175 12.94 -4.53 2.99
N LEU A 176 13.84 -4.20 3.92
CA LEU A 176 13.46 -3.55 5.17
C LEU A 176 12.78 -2.19 4.93
N ILE A 177 13.24 -1.41 3.95
CA ILE A 177 12.57 -0.16 3.51
C ILE A 177 11.15 -0.46 3.03
N LYS A 178 10.97 -1.47 2.17
CA LYS A 178 9.65 -1.82 1.61
C LYS A 178 8.65 -2.23 2.70
N VAL A 179 9.05 -3.13 3.59
CA VAL A 179 8.18 -3.57 4.69
C VAL A 179 7.87 -2.41 5.65
N SER A 180 8.84 -1.54 5.91
CA SER A 180 8.64 -0.33 6.73
C SER A 180 7.64 0.64 6.10
N ASN A 181 7.62 0.75 4.77
CA ASN A 181 6.60 1.54 4.07
C ASN A 181 5.22 0.89 4.15
N ASN A 182 5.14 -0.45 4.04
CA ASN A 182 3.87 -1.18 4.12
C ASN A 182 3.23 -1.03 5.51
N ILE A 183 3.98 -1.23 6.59
CA ILE A 183 3.45 -1.06 7.95
C ILE A 183 3.04 0.41 8.21
N ALA A 184 3.78 1.38 7.66
CA ALA A 184 3.41 2.80 7.74
C ALA A 184 2.07 3.09 7.04
N ASN A 185 1.79 2.44 5.89
CA ASN A 185 0.50 2.52 5.22
C ASN A 185 -0.61 1.99 6.13
N VAL A 186 -0.39 0.85 6.79
CA VAL A 186 -1.40 0.25 7.69
C VAL A 186 -1.71 1.19 8.85
N TYR A 187 -0.68 1.75 9.51
CA TYR A 187 -0.88 2.76 10.55
C TYR A 187 -1.65 3.98 10.05
N TYR A 188 -1.39 4.43 8.81
CA TYR A 188 -2.16 5.52 8.20
C TYR A 188 -3.64 5.14 7.98
N LEU A 189 -3.93 3.92 7.54
CA LEU A 189 -5.28 3.42 7.32
C LEU A 189 -6.09 3.41 8.61
N ILE A 190 -5.48 3.00 9.73
CA ILE A 190 -6.12 2.99 11.06
C ILE A 190 -6.11 4.37 11.76
N LYS A 191 -5.62 5.42 11.08
CA LYS A 191 -5.53 6.80 11.57
C LYS A 191 -4.52 7.02 12.70
N ASP A 192 -3.57 6.12 12.84
CA ASP A 192 -2.42 6.30 13.71
C ASP A 192 -1.33 7.08 12.95
N ILE A 193 -1.44 8.41 13.00
CA ILE A 193 -0.56 9.34 12.28
C ILE A 193 0.86 9.32 12.86
N GLU A 194 1.01 9.09 14.17
CA GLU A 194 2.29 9.10 14.87
C GLU A 194 3.16 7.93 14.41
N HIS A 195 2.68 6.69 14.55
CA HIS A 195 3.44 5.51 14.13
C HIS A 195 3.67 5.51 12.60
N SER A 196 2.67 5.91 11.81
CA SER A 196 2.85 6.02 10.36
C SER A 196 4.00 6.98 9.99
N TYR A 197 4.04 8.15 10.63
CA TYR A 197 5.13 9.11 10.43
C TYR A 197 6.50 8.53 10.82
N GLU A 198 6.58 7.85 11.97
CA GLU A 198 7.83 7.25 12.46
C GLU A 198 8.39 6.22 11.48
N TYR A 199 7.55 5.28 11.02
CA TYR A 199 7.99 4.23 10.09
C TYR A 199 8.41 4.80 8.73
N TYR A 200 7.65 5.72 8.14
CA TYR A 200 8.08 6.38 6.90
C TYR A 200 9.37 7.18 7.07
N ASN A 201 9.52 7.90 8.19
CA ASN A 201 10.71 8.72 8.41
C ASN A 201 11.96 7.83 8.63
N LYS A 202 11.80 6.68 9.32
CA LYS A 202 12.85 5.67 9.44
C LYS A 202 13.22 5.07 8.08
N ALA A 203 12.23 4.66 7.29
CA ALA A 203 12.44 4.14 5.94
C ALA A 203 13.14 5.17 5.03
N LEU A 204 12.69 6.43 5.07
CA LEU A 204 13.28 7.52 4.29
C LEU A 204 14.75 7.74 4.66
N LYS A 205 15.08 7.75 5.95
CA LYS A 205 16.47 7.85 6.42
C LYS A 205 17.33 6.72 5.85
N MET A 206 16.83 5.48 5.89
CA MET A 206 17.54 4.33 5.33
C MET A 206 17.76 4.45 3.82
N THR A 207 16.77 4.94 3.07
CA THR A 207 16.90 5.14 1.62
C THR A 207 18.02 6.14 1.28
N ILE A 208 18.14 7.22 2.08
CA ILE A 208 19.18 8.25 1.91
C ILE A 208 20.56 7.68 2.24
N GLU A 209 20.69 6.97 3.37
CA GLU A 209 21.94 6.35 3.80
C GLU A 209 22.45 5.30 2.79
N ALA A 210 21.52 4.56 2.17
CA ALA A 210 21.83 3.55 1.16
C ALA A 210 21.93 4.11 -0.28
N ASN A 211 21.75 5.42 -0.50
CA ASN A 211 21.72 6.07 -1.81
C ASN A 211 20.71 5.46 -2.79
N LEU A 212 19.55 5.02 -2.28
CA LEU A 212 18.48 4.38 -3.05
C LEU A 212 17.47 5.42 -3.52
N ILE A 213 17.84 6.23 -4.52
CA ILE A 213 17.03 7.37 -4.98
C ILE A 213 15.60 6.96 -5.35
N SER A 214 15.40 5.85 -6.07
CA SER A 214 14.05 5.41 -6.44
C SER A 214 13.16 5.11 -5.22
N GLU A 215 13.71 4.43 -4.22
CA GLU A 215 12.98 4.08 -2.99
C GLU A 215 12.79 5.31 -2.08
N GLU A 216 13.73 6.25 -2.09
CA GLU A 216 13.58 7.56 -1.43
C GLU A 216 12.37 8.34 -1.98
N ILE A 217 12.23 8.40 -3.31
CA ILE A 217 11.12 9.10 -3.97
C ILE A 217 9.78 8.42 -3.67
N LYS A 218 9.72 7.07 -3.69
CA LYS A 218 8.51 6.32 -3.31
C LYS A 218 8.13 6.59 -1.85
N THR A 219 9.08 6.44 -0.93
CA THR A 219 8.87 6.62 0.51
C THR A 219 8.41 8.04 0.83
N SER A 220 9.11 9.04 0.31
CA SER A 220 8.76 10.44 0.53
C SER A 220 7.42 10.83 -0.11
N SER A 221 7.05 10.23 -1.25
CA SER A 221 5.73 10.45 -1.87
C SER A 221 4.57 10.01 -0.99
N ASN A 222 4.74 8.92 -0.24
CA ASN A 222 3.73 8.42 0.70
C ASN A 222 3.70 9.25 2.00
N LEU A 223 4.87 9.68 2.47
CA LEU A 223 4.98 10.58 3.63
C LEU A 223 4.22 11.91 3.44
N VAL A 224 4.08 12.41 2.21
CA VAL A 224 3.35 13.66 1.92
C VAL A 224 1.92 13.64 2.46
N ASP A 225 1.21 12.51 2.38
CA ASP A 225 -0.17 12.44 2.86
C ASP A 225 -0.25 12.53 4.39
N ILE A 226 0.76 12.00 5.09
CA ILE A 226 0.94 12.18 6.54
C ILE A 226 1.24 13.63 6.87
N LEU A 227 2.15 14.26 6.12
CA LEU A 227 2.52 15.66 6.34
C LEU A 227 1.36 16.63 6.11
N PHE A 228 0.44 16.32 5.20
CA PHE A 228 -0.79 17.11 5.03
C PHE A 228 -1.65 17.08 6.31
N ASN A 229 -1.75 15.93 6.98
CA ASN A 229 -2.46 15.81 8.27
C ASN A 229 -1.73 16.60 9.37
N LEU A 230 -0.40 16.60 9.35
CA LEU A 230 0.43 17.36 10.30
C LEU A 230 0.58 18.85 9.95
N LYS A 231 0.08 19.29 8.79
CA LYS A 231 0.19 20.66 8.25
C LYS A 231 1.62 21.18 8.09
N ASP A 232 2.58 20.29 7.87
CA ASP A 232 3.98 20.66 7.61
C ASP A 232 4.18 20.99 6.12
N TYR A 233 3.63 22.13 5.69
CA TYR A 233 3.60 22.55 4.29
C TYR A 233 4.99 22.81 3.70
N ASP A 234 5.94 23.27 4.53
CA ASP A 234 7.32 23.54 4.11
C ASP A 234 8.06 22.25 3.74
N LYS A 235 7.87 21.18 4.52
CA LYS A 235 8.46 19.87 4.20
C LYS A 235 7.81 19.26 2.97
N ILE A 236 6.50 19.43 2.79
CA ILE A 236 5.78 18.96 1.60
C ILE A 236 6.30 19.63 0.33
N ASP A 237 6.47 20.96 0.31
CA ASP A 237 6.97 21.68 -0.88
C ASP A 237 8.36 21.15 -1.31
N LYS A 238 9.27 20.94 -0.35
CA LYS A 238 10.61 20.38 -0.61
C LYS A 238 10.54 18.98 -1.22
N ILE A 239 9.74 18.09 -0.63
CA ILE A 239 9.58 16.72 -1.13
C ILE A 239 8.98 16.73 -2.54
N LEU A 240 7.89 17.46 -2.75
CA LEU A 240 7.20 17.47 -4.04
C LEU A 240 8.05 18.05 -5.17
N ARG A 241 8.89 19.07 -4.90
CA ARG A 241 9.83 19.60 -5.89
C ARG A 241 10.86 18.55 -6.32
N ARG A 242 11.46 17.85 -5.34
CA ARG A 242 12.44 16.78 -5.58
C ARG A 242 11.81 15.63 -6.37
N ASN A 243 10.60 15.20 -6.00
CA ASN A 243 9.89 14.12 -6.66
C ASN A 243 9.52 14.49 -8.09
N LEU A 244 9.04 15.72 -8.32
CA LEU A 244 8.70 16.19 -9.67
C LEU A 244 9.94 16.23 -10.58
N GLU A 245 11.08 16.70 -10.07
CA GLU A 245 12.33 16.69 -10.82
C GLU A 245 12.75 15.27 -11.21
N TYR A 246 12.75 14.34 -10.25
CA TYR A 246 13.09 12.94 -10.50
C TYR A 246 12.17 12.31 -11.57
N PHE A 247 10.84 12.42 -11.41
CA PHE A 247 9.90 11.82 -12.35
C PHE A 247 10.01 12.42 -13.76
N ARG A 248 10.34 13.71 -13.88
CA ARG A 248 10.65 14.34 -15.17
C ARG A 248 11.93 13.80 -15.79
N GLN A 249 12.98 13.57 -15.00
CA GLN A 249 14.25 13.02 -15.49
C GLN A 249 14.10 11.60 -16.06
N ILE A 250 13.34 10.74 -15.37
CA ILE A 250 13.13 9.35 -15.82
C ILE A 250 11.99 9.21 -16.83
N GLY A 251 11.26 10.30 -17.11
CA GLY A 251 10.12 10.28 -18.01
C GLY A 251 8.94 9.44 -17.51
N ASP A 252 8.67 9.42 -16.20
CA ASP A 252 7.52 8.73 -15.60
C ASP A 252 6.29 9.65 -15.59
N PRO A 253 5.35 9.51 -16.55
CA PRO A 253 4.19 10.37 -16.61
C PRO A 253 3.26 10.19 -15.40
N TYR A 254 3.18 9.00 -14.82
CA TYR A 254 2.31 8.71 -13.69
C TYR A 254 2.82 9.43 -12.43
N GLY A 255 4.12 9.29 -12.12
CA GLY A 255 4.75 10.01 -11.03
C GLY A 255 4.63 11.54 -11.16
N ILE A 256 4.76 12.08 -12.38
CA ILE A 256 4.54 13.51 -12.65
C ILE A 256 3.09 13.91 -12.30
N ILE A 257 2.08 13.20 -12.80
CA ILE A 257 0.66 13.53 -12.58
C ILE A 257 0.31 13.52 -11.10
N ILE A 258 0.71 12.48 -10.37
CA ILE A 258 0.45 12.36 -8.93
C ILE A 258 1.13 13.51 -8.16
N THR A 259 2.38 13.83 -8.52
CA THR A 259 3.13 14.91 -7.87
C THR A 259 2.50 16.28 -8.15
N LEU A 260 2.09 16.56 -9.40
CA LEU A 260 1.41 17.81 -9.76
C LEU A 260 0.07 17.96 -9.03
N THR A 261 -0.69 16.87 -8.90
CA THR A 261 -1.95 16.86 -8.12
C THR A 261 -1.70 17.21 -6.66
N LYS A 262 -0.65 16.63 -6.04
CA LYS A 262 -0.24 16.94 -4.66
C LYS A 262 0.24 18.40 -4.50
N ILE A 263 0.95 18.95 -5.49
CA ILE A 263 1.33 20.38 -5.49
C ILE A 263 0.08 21.26 -5.61
N GLY A 264 -0.88 20.89 -6.44
CA GLY A 264 -2.16 21.58 -6.55
C GLY A 264 -2.92 21.61 -5.22
N LYS A 265 -3.00 20.47 -4.53
CA LYS A 265 -3.58 20.34 -3.19
C LYS A 265 -2.84 21.20 -2.16
N LEU A 266 -1.51 21.19 -2.14
CA LEU A 266 -0.71 22.04 -1.26
C LEU A 266 -1.04 23.53 -1.44
N ASN A 267 -1.06 24.00 -2.69
CA ASN A 267 -1.38 25.41 -2.98
C ASN A 267 -2.81 25.77 -2.56
N TYR A 268 -3.77 24.85 -2.69
CA TYR A 268 -5.12 25.07 -2.17
C TYR A 268 -5.13 25.21 -0.63
N LEU A 269 -4.42 24.33 0.07
CA LEU A 269 -4.38 24.32 1.53
C LEU A 269 -3.60 25.49 2.15
N ILE A 270 -2.66 26.09 1.44
CA ILE A 270 -1.95 27.31 1.88
C ILE A 270 -2.90 28.51 1.95
N GLY A 271 -3.85 28.61 1.02
CA GLY A 271 -4.92 29.61 1.08
C GLY A 271 -5.17 30.39 -0.22
N PRO A 272 -6.06 31.40 -0.16
CA PRO A 272 -6.62 32.07 -1.35
C PRO A 272 -5.58 32.65 -2.32
N ASP A 273 -4.49 33.21 -1.79
CA ASP A 273 -3.41 33.79 -2.59
C ASP A 273 -2.72 32.78 -3.52
N LYS A 274 -2.91 31.48 -3.25
CA LYS A 274 -2.31 30.38 -4.01
C LYS A 274 -3.32 29.61 -4.87
N PHE A 275 -4.60 29.99 -4.91
CA PHE A 275 -5.62 29.29 -5.69
C PHE A 275 -5.33 29.26 -7.19
N ASN A 276 -4.79 30.34 -7.75
CA ASN A 276 -4.38 30.37 -9.16
C ASN A 276 -3.28 29.35 -9.47
N PHE A 277 -2.34 29.15 -8.54
CA PHE A 277 -1.29 28.13 -8.68
C PHE A 277 -1.87 26.73 -8.53
N SER A 278 -2.78 26.53 -7.56
CA SER A 278 -3.50 25.26 -7.39
C SER A 278 -4.21 24.85 -8.69
N LEU A 279 -5.04 25.75 -9.24
CA LEU A 279 -5.76 25.51 -10.49
C LEU A 279 -4.81 25.20 -11.65
N LYS A 280 -3.72 25.96 -11.78
CA LYS A 280 -2.71 25.73 -12.82
C LYS A 280 -2.15 24.31 -12.78
N PHE A 281 -1.68 23.85 -11.62
CA PHE A 281 -1.07 22.53 -11.49
C PHE A 281 -2.09 21.39 -11.67
N LEU A 282 -3.33 21.56 -11.19
CA LEU A 282 -4.39 20.58 -11.39
C LEU A 282 -4.80 20.47 -12.87
N LEU A 283 -4.87 21.60 -13.60
CA LEU A 283 -5.14 21.59 -15.04
C LEU A 283 -3.99 20.94 -15.83
N GLU A 284 -2.74 21.19 -15.45
CA GLU A 284 -1.56 20.53 -16.07
C GLU A 284 -1.64 19.01 -15.88
N ALA A 285 -1.94 18.54 -14.67
CA ALA A 285 -2.12 17.12 -14.38
C ALA A 285 -3.27 16.51 -15.21
N LEU A 286 -4.41 17.19 -15.27
CA LEU A 286 -5.59 16.74 -16.04
C LEU A 286 -5.30 16.66 -17.54
N GLU A 287 -4.58 17.64 -18.09
CA GLU A 287 -4.19 17.63 -19.49
C GLU A 287 -3.29 16.44 -19.81
N MET A 288 -2.34 16.11 -18.92
CA MET A 288 -1.49 14.94 -19.06
C MET A 288 -2.30 13.64 -19.05
N VAL A 289 -3.25 13.47 -18.13
CA VAL A 289 -4.16 12.31 -18.08
C VAL A 289 -4.89 12.15 -19.42
N ASN A 290 -5.46 13.23 -19.95
CA ASN A 290 -6.20 13.20 -21.22
C ASN A 290 -5.30 12.81 -22.40
N ARG A 291 -4.08 13.33 -22.46
CA ARG A 291 -3.10 12.96 -23.49
C ARG A 291 -2.75 11.47 -23.43
N ILE A 292 -2.65 10.88 -22.23
CA ILE A 292 -2.32 9.46 -22.06
C ILE A 292 -3.49 8.56 -22.47
N LYS A 293 -4.73 8.92 -22.09
CA LYS A 293 -5.93 8.15 -22.45
C LYS A 293 -6.13 8.06 -23.96
N ILE A 294 -5.90 9.17 -24.68
CA ILE A 294 -6.14 9.25 -26.13
C ILE A 294 -4.99 8.63 -26.95
N ASN A 295 -3.77 8.60 -26.42
CA ASN A 295 -2.61 8.16 -27.19
C ASN A 295 -2.45 6.63 -27.15
N GLU A 296 -2.51 6.01 -28.33
CA GLU A 296 -2.34 4.56 -28.54
C GLU A 296 -0.93 4.06 -28.19
N LYS A 297 0.07 4.96 -28.11
CA LYS A 297 1.46 4.59 -27.83
C LYS A 297 1.77 4.36 -26.34
N PHE A 298 0.87 4.70 -25.42
CA PHE A 298 1.07 4.38 -24.00
C PHE A 298 0.67 2.95 -23.67
N SER A 299 1.43 2.29 -22.80
CA SER A 299 1.14 0.93 -22.33
C SER A 299 -0.24 0.86 -21.66
N TYR A 300 -0.89 -0.30 -21.76
CA TYR A 300 -2.13 -0.58 -21.02
C TYR A 300 -1.96 -0.39 -19.51
N GLU A 301 -0.76 -0.68 -18.97
CA GLU A 301 -0.43 -0.44 -17.57
C GLU A 301 -0.54 1.05 -17.19
N ASN A 302 0.04 1.94 -18.00
CA ASN A 302 -0.03 3.39 -17.75
C ASN A 302 -1.47 3.92 -17.90
N LYS A 303 -2.29 3.30 -18.74
CA LYS A 303 -3.71 3.64 -18.87
C LYS A 303 -4.50 3.15 -17.65
N ALA A 304 -4.32 1.89 -17.25
CA ALA A 304 -4.98 1.29 -16.09
C ALA A 304 -4.67 2.03 -14.79
N LYS A 305 -3.41 2.43 -14.56
CA LYS A 305 -3.00 3.23 -13.40
C LYS A 305 -3.73 4.59 -13.29
N LEU A 306 -4.28 5.11 -14.39
CA LEU A 306 -4.96 6.42 -14.47
C LEU A 306 -6.50 6.32 -14.56
N GLU A 307 -7.05 5.10 -14.52
CA GLU A 307 -8.49 4.85 -14.56
C GLU A 307 -9.11 4.64 -13.17
N TRP A 308 -8.28 4.64 -12.12
CA TRP A 308 -8.66 4.51 -10.70
C TRP A 308 -8.65 5.88 -10.00
#